data_AF-A0A7S1EZB8-F1
#
_entry.id   AF-A0A7S1EZB8-F1
#
_cell.length_a   1.000
_cell.length_b   1.000
_cell.length_c   1.000
_cell.angle_alpha   90.00
_cell.angle_beta   90.00
_cell.angle_gamma   90.00
#
_symmetry.space_group_name_H-M   'P 1'
#
loop_
_entity.id
_entity.type
_entity.pdbx_description
1 polymer ?
#
loop_
_entity_poly.entity_id
_entity_poly.type
_entity_poly.pdbx_seq_one_letter_code
_entity_poly.pdbx_strand_id
1 'polypeptide(L)'
;TSGVTSEPVLNEVSVSQLQLAVVIRRIHRLKRVLHRVINDPDFSSGLTSYLADVMDHLDEAQDDAQQMVQLCDSLSETFEHVLEKEQERQRLRAEKRAQRQHAILASQSQYVNKILYVLTVITTVFVPLHFLVGVEGMNFKYQPESHWHYGYLDFWVVVTIYVTVCFLLSVIVYRRIDIDPLPSKSKKAESKPTPSPARNPLQQVMPELHHPLIGRGAVSVPDLNL
;
A
#
# COMPACT_ATOMS: atom_id res chain seq x y z
N THR A 1 -7.57 2.14 10.66
CA THR A 1 -7.83 3.25 11.59
C THR A 1 -6.84 3.17 12.74
N SER A 2 -5.70 3.83 12.57
CA SER A 2 -4.79 4.25 13.64
C SER A 2 -3.58 4.89 12.94
N GLY A 3 -3.83 6.05 12.34
CA GLY A 3 -2.72 6.94 11.99
C GLY A 3 -2.11 7.36 13.30
N VAL A 4 -0.93 6.82 13.63
CA VAL A 4 -0.06 7.41 14.63
C VAL A 4 0.26 8.79 14.09
N THR A 5 -0.50 9.78 14.54
CA THR A 5 -0.21 11.17 14.23
C THR A 5 1.22 11.40 14.70
N SER A 6 2.04 11.97 13.83
CA SER A 6 3.46 12.27 14.07
C SER A 6 3.64 13.59 14.84
N GLU A 7 2.60 14.42 14.77
CA GLU A 7 2.35 15.64 15.56
C GLU A 7 2.71 15.56 17.06
N PRO A 8 2.25 14.57 17.86
CA PRO A 8 2.56 14.51 19.28
C PRO A 8 4.05 14.30 19.55
N VAL A 9 4.76 13.54 18.70
CA VAL A 9 6.19 13.27 18.90
C VAL A 9 7.04 14.50 18.57
N LEU A 10 6.78 15.17 17.44
CA LEU A 10 7.44 16.44 17.10
C LEU A 10 7.15 17.54 18.13
N ASN A 11 5.93 17.57 18.67
CA ASN A 11 5.55 18.50 19.73
C ASN A 11 6.30 18.21 21.04
N GLU A 12 6.43 16.93 21.43
CA GLU A 12 7.22 16.54 22.61
C GLU A 12 8.70 16.90 22.47
N VAL A 13 9.32 16.66 21.30
CA VAL A 13 10.72 17.05 21.03
C VAL A 13 10.88 18.56 21.11
N SER A 14 9.94 19.33 20.56
CA SER A 14 9.95 20.79 20.63
C SER A 14 9.86 21.31 22.09
N VAL A 15 9.04 20.67 22.92
CA VAL A 15 8.94 20.98 24.35
C VAL A 15 10.24 20.65 25.08
N SER A 16 10.87 19.51 24.79
CA SER A 16 12.16 19.13 25.37
C SER A 16 13.29 20.08 24.98
N GLN A 17 13.34 20.55 23.73
CA GLN A 17 14.30 21.58 23.29
C GLN A 17 14.12 22.90 24.06
N LEU A 18 12.87 23.35 24.24
CA LEU A 18 12.55 24.53 25.04
C LEU A 18 13.03 24.39 26.48
N GLN A 19 12.82 23.23 27.10
CA GLN A 19 13.29 22.95 28.46
C GLN A 19 14.81 22.97 28.56
N LEU A 20 15.52 22.33 27.62
CA LEU A 20 16.98 22.33 27.57
C LEU A 20 17.54 23.74 27.40
N ALA A 21 16.96 24.55 26.51
CA ALA A 21 17.37 25.93 26.31
C ALA A 21 17.24 26.77 27.59
N VAL A 22 16.21 26.51 28.41
CA VAL A 22 16.05 27.17 29.72
C VAL A 22 17.11 26.71 30.71
N VAL A 23 17.45 25.42 30.74
CA VAL A 23 18.49 24.85 31.62
C VAL A 23 19.86 25.43 31.29
N ILE A 24 20.26 25.44 30.01
CA ILE A 24 21.53 26.03 29.55
C ILE A 24 21.63 27.50 29.99
N ARG A 25 20.55 28.29 29.83
CA ARG A 25 20.52 29.69 30.28
C ARG A 25 20.63 29.85 31.81
N ARG A 26 20.16 28.89 32.60
CA ARG A 26 20.29 28.92 34.07
C ARG A 26 21.71 28.55 34.51
N ILE A 27 22.31 27.50 33.94
CA ILE A 27 23.70 27.09 34.19
C ILE A 27 24.65 28.24 33.87
N HIS A 28 24.49 28.88 32.71
CA HIS A 28 25.32 30.01 32.30
C HIS A 28 25.20 31.24 33.24
N ARG A 29 24.04 31.44 33.88
CA ARG A 29 23.87 32.48 34.90
C ARG A 29 24.56 32.12 36.21
N LEU A 30 24.45 30.86 36.65
CA LEU A 30 25.13 30.36 37.85
C LEU A 30 26.64 30.42 37.71
N LYS A 31 27.20 29.99 36.57
CA LYS A 31 28.62 30.09 36.25
C LYS A 31 29.13 31.52 36.37
N ARG A 32 28.41 32.50 35.81
CA ARG A 32 28.79 33.92 35.88
C ARG A 32 28.84 34.47 37.30
N VAL A 33 27.99 33.94 38.20
CA VAL A 33 28.02 34.31 39.62
C VAL A 33 29.19 33.63 40.31
N LEU A 34 29.37 32.32 40.12
CA LEU A 34 30.46 31.54 40.71
C LEU A 34 31.83 32.10 40.33
N HIS A 35 32.02 32.44 39.06
CA HIS A 35 33.25 33.02 38.55
C HIS A 35 33.60 34.38 39.19
N ARG A 36 32.60 35.17 39.62
CA ARG A 36 32.86 36.41 40.38
C ARG A 36 33.29 36.12 41.81
N VAL A 37 32.68 35.13 42.45
CA VAL A 37 32.99 34.74 43.84
C VAL A 37 34.37 34.12 43.94
N ILE A 38 34.77 33.30 42.96
CA ILE A 38 36.10 32.67 42.89
C ILE A 38 37.23 33.71 42.80
N ASN A 39 36.98 34.83 42.11
CA ASN A 39 37.97 35.89 41.89
C ASN A 39 37.98 36.96 43.00
N ASP A 40 37.19 36.81 44.06
CA ASP A 40 37.09 37.78 45.16
C ASP A 40 38.22 37.54 46.20
N PRO A 41 39.07 38.54 46.49
CA PRO A 41 40.23 38.39 47.37
C PRO A 41 39.89 38.09 48.84
N ASP A 42 38.64 38.29 49.27
CA ASP A 42 38.20 38.05 50.65
C ASP A 42 38.00 36.55 50.99
N PHE A 43 38.01 35.67 49.98
CA PHE A 43 37.76 34.24 50.16
C PHE A 43 39.03 33.39 50.42
N SER A 44 38.89 32.35 51.25
CA SER A 44 40.00 31.43 51.56
C SER A 44 40.33 30.51 50.39
N SER A 45 41.63 30.24 50.18
CA SER A 45 42.13 29.42 49.07
C SER A 45 41.49 28.02 48.97
N GLY A 46 41.15 27.41 50.11
CA GLY A 46 40.44 26.13 50.14
C GLY A 46 39.02 26.21 49.58
N LEU A 47 38.25 27.25 49.91
CA LEU A 47 36.89 27.44 49.40
C LEU A 47 36.90 27.79 47.90
N THR A 48 37.88 28.57 47.45
CA THR A 48 38.09 28.86 46.02
C THR A 48 38.34 27.58 45.21
N SER A 49 39.12 26.62 45.75
CA SER A 49 39.35 25.33 45.10
C SER A 49 38.07 24.49 44.98
N TYR A 50 37.23 24.44 46.01
CA TYR A 50 35.95 23.71 45.93
C TYR A 50 34.98 24.35 44.93
N LEU A 51 34.92 25.69 44.89
CA LEU A 51 34.08 26.40 43.93
C LEU A 51 34.57 26.22 42.49
N ALA A 52 35.87 26.10 42.27
CA ALA A 52 36.43 25.78 40.95
C ALA A 52 35.98 24.39 40.47
N ASP A 53 36.01 23.38 41.34
CA ASP A 53 35.55 22.02 41.02
C ASP A 53 34.05 21.98 40.66
N VAL A 54 33.22 22.74 41.40
CA VAL A 54 31.80 22.95 41.07
C VAL A 54 31.63 23.69 39.73
N MET A 55 32.50 24.64 39.41
CA MET A 55 32.47 25.35 38.13
C MET A 55 32.78 24.40 36.97
N ASP A 56 33.75 23.50 37.15
CA ASP A 56 34.12 22.51 36.14
C ASP A 56 32.96 21.53 35.89
N HIS A 57 32.29 21.05 36.94
CA HIS A 57 31.07 20.24 36.79
C HIS A 57 29.90 20.99 36.14
N LEU A 58 29.78 22.29 36.38
CA LEU A 58 28.76 23.11 35.70
C LEU A 58 29.10 23.32 34.21
N ASP A 59 30.37 23.36 33.85
CA ASP A 59 30.83 23.43 32.46
C ASP A 59 30.56 22.12 31.72
N GLU A 60 30.90 20.99 32.34
CA GLU A 60 30.58 19.66 31.81
C GLU A 60 29.06 19.48 31.63
N ALA A 61 28.25 19.87 32.63
CA ALA A 61 26.80 19.83 32.52
C ALA A 61 26.23 20.79 31.45
N GLN A 62 26.90 21.91 31.18
CA GLN A 62 26.50 22.83 30.12
C GLN A 62 26.78 22.20 28.73
N ASP A 63 27.94 21.58 28.57
CA ASP A 63 28.36 20.93 27.32
C ASP A 63 27.45 19.72 27.02
N ASP A 64 27.14 18.90 28.02
CA ASP A 64 26.18 17.80 27.91
C ASP A 64 24.78 18.31 27.48
N ALA A 65 24.31 19.40 28.09
CA ALA A 65 23.03 19.99 27.72
C ALA A 65 23.04 20.52 26.27
N GLN A 66 24.16 21.10 25.81
CA GLN A 66 24.32 21.54 24.43
C GLN A 66 24.33 20.36 23.46
N GLN A 67 25.04 19.28 23.78
CA GLN A 67 25.04 18.05 22.99
C GLN A 67 23.64 17.47 22.87
N MET A 68 22.88 17.48 23.96
CA MET A 68 21.52 16.97 23.99
C MET A 68 20.54 17.82 23.16
N VAL A 69 20.75 19.15 23.04
CA VAL A 69 20.02 19.98 22.07
C VAL A 69 20.32 19.54 20.64
N GLN A 70 21.60 19.37 20.29
CA GLN A 70 22.01 18.96 18.93
C GLN A 70 21.44 17.59 18.55
N LEU A 71 21.40 16.66 19.52
CA LEU A 71 20.77 15.35 19.33
C LEU A 71 19.26 15.48 19.08
N CYS A 72 18.56 16.35 19.82
CA CYS A 72 17.14 16.62 19.57
C CYS A 72 16.90 17.21 18.18
N ASP A 73 17.73 18.16 17.74
CA ASP A 73 17.63 18.77 16.40
C ASP A 73 17.81 17.70 15.29
N SER A 74 18.90 16.93 15.36
CA SER A 74 19.15 15.86 14.38
C SER A 74 18.07 14.79 14.38
N LEU A 75 17.56 14.43 15.56
CA LEU A 75 16.45 13.49 15.70
C LEU A 75 15.19 14.05 15.02
N SER A 76 14.86 15.32 15.23
CA SER A 76 13.72 15.96 14.56
C SER A 76 13.85 15.92 13.03
N GLU A 77 15.00 16.29 12.48
CA GLU A 77 15.26 16.25 11.03
C GLU A 77 15.11 14.83 10.45
N THR A 78 15.67 13.82 11.12
CA THR A 78 15.53 12.42 10.68
C THR A 78 14.09 11.93 10.75
N PHE A 79 13.33 12.35 11.77
CA PHE A 79 11.90 12.04 11.85
C PHE A 79 11.12 12.66 10.70
N GLU A 80 11.34 13.94 10.39
CA GLU A 80 10.70 14.61 9.25
C GLU A 80 10.98 13.89 7.94
N HIS A 81 12.25 13.57 7.65
CA HIS A 81 12.61 12.82 6.45
C HIS A 81 11.99 11.43 6.39
N VAL A 82 11.86 10.73 7.52
CA VAL A 82 11.20 9.42 7.57
C VAL A 82 9.71 9.56 7.25
N LEU A 83 9.05 10.61 7.76
CA LEU A 83 7.64 10.87 7.50
C LEU A 83 7.39 11.19 6.03
N GLU A 84 8.18 12.08 5.44
CA GLU A 84 8.09 12.41 4.01
C GLU A 84 8.26 11.16 3.15
N LYS A 85 9.29 10.35 3.44
CA LYS A 85 9.56 9.12 2.71
C LYS A 85 8.46 8.08 2.88
N GLU A 86 7.82 7.99 4.04
CA GLU A 86 6.65 7.13 4.23
C GLU A 86 5.43 7.65 3.46
N GLN A 87 5.19 8.96 3.43
CA GLN A 87 4.11 9.56 2.64
C GLN A 87 4.31 9.31 1.14
N GLU A 88 5.53 9.51 0.61
CA GLU A 88 5.85 9.19 -0.78
C GLU A 88 5.66 7.71 -1.09
N ARG A 89 6.11 6.81 -0.20
CA ARG A 89 5.86 5.36 -0.35
C ARG A 89 4.38 5.05 -0.37
N GLN A 90 3.57 5.70 0.45
CA GLN A 90 2.12 5.51 0.48
C GLN A 90 1.48 5.97 -0.84
N ARG A 91 1.88 7.14 -1.36
CA ARG A 91 1.41 7.65 -2.65
C ARG A 91 1.75 6.71 -3.80
N LEU A 92 3.01 6.28 -3.90
CA LEU A 92 3.46 5.33 -4.91
C LEU A 92 2.73 3.98 -4.81
N ARG A 93 2.48 3.50 -3.58
CA ARG A 93 1.70 2.26 -3.37
C ARG A 93 0.24 2.43 -3.82
N ALA A 94 -0.37 3.59 -3.57
CA ALA A 94 -1.74 3.88 -4.01
C ALA A 94 -1.82 3.96 -5.55
N GLU A 95 -0.90 4.66 -6.20
CA GLU A 95 -0.82 4.76 -7.65
C GLU A 95 -0.62 3.39 -8.30
N LYS A 96 0.32 2.58 -7.79
CA LYS A 96 0.53 1.20 -8.28
C LYS A 96 -0.71 0.33 -8.12
N ARG A 97 -1.48 0.50 -7.04
CA ARG A 97 -2.75 -0.22 -6.84
C ARG A 97 -3.79 0.21 -7.88
N ALA A 98 -3.95 1.50 -8.09
CA ALA A 98 -4.85 2.03 -9.11
C ALA A 98 -4.45 1.54 -10.51
N GLN A 99 -3.17 1.61 -10.87
CA GLN A 99 -2.66 1.14 -12.15
C GLN A 99 -2.92 -0.36 -12.36
N ARG A 100 -2.68 -1.20 -11.34
CA ARG A 100 -3.00 -2.63 -11.40
C ARG A 100 -4.49 -2.87 -11.60
N GLN A 101 -5.34 -2.13 -10.89
CA GLN A 101 -6.79 -2.25 -11.02
C GLN A 101 -7.25 -1.87 -12.44
N HIS A 102 -6.74 -0.76 -12.99
CA HIS A 102 -7.02 -0.38 -14.38
C HIS A 102 -6.57 -1.45 -15.38
N ALA A 103 -5.39 -2.05 -15.19
CA ALA A 103 -4.91 -3.13 -16.05
C ALA A 103 -5.80 -4.39 -15.97
N ILE A 104 -6.25 -4.78 -14.77
CA ILE A 104 -7.19 -5.89 -14.59
C ILE A 104 -8.50 -5.61 -15.32
N LEU A 105 -9.10 -4.44 -15.11
CA LEU A 105 -10.36 -4.05 -15.77
C LEU A 105 -10.21 -4.01 -17.29
N ALA A 106 -9.10 -3.48 -17.81
CA ALA A 106 -8.82 -3.46 -19.24
C ALA A 106 -8.73 -4.89 -19.82
N SER A 107 -8.00 -5.80 -19.17
CA SER A 107 -7.91 -7.20 -19.60
C SER A 107 -9.25 -7.94 -19.53
N GLN A 108 -10.05 -7.67 -18.50
CA GLN A 108 -11.40 -8.25 -18.38
C GLN A 108 -12.31 -7.74 -19.49
N SER A 109 -12.27 -6.44 -19.80
CA SER A 109 -13.02 -5.85 -20.91
C SER A 109 -12.63 -6.48 -22.25
N GLN A 110 -11.34 -6.70 -22.50
CA GLN A 110 -10.88 -7.42 -23.70
C GLN A 110 -11.44 -8.84 -23.78
N TYR A 111 -11.47 -9.57 -22.66
CA TYR A 111 -12.03 -10.92 -22.61
C TYR A 111 -13.55 -10.92 -22.90
N VAL A 112 -14.29 -10.00 -22.27
CA VAL A 112 -15.74 -9.84 -22.50
C VAL A 112 -16.02 -9.49 -23.96
N ASN A 113 -15.25 -8.57 -24.55
CA ASN A 113 -15.40 -8.21 -25.97
C ASN A 113 -15.21 -9.42 -26.89
N LYS A 114 -14.25 -10.32 -26.57
CA LYS A 114 -14.04 -11.56 -27.32
C LYS A 114 -15.21 -12.53 -27.17
N ILE A 115 -15.75 -12.71 -25.96
CA ILE A 115 -16.92 -13.57 -25.74
C ILE A 115 -18.12 -13.03 -26.53
N LEU A 116 -18.41 -11.74 -26.42
CA LEU A 116 -19.51 -11.09 -27.12
C LEU A 116 -19.39 -11.27 -28.62
N TYR A 117 -18.18 -11.14 -29.17
CA TYR A 117 -17.92 -11.37 -30.58
C TYR A 117 -18.24 -12.83 -30.98
N VAL A 118 -17.69 -13.82 -30.28
CA VAL A 118 -17.91 -15.24 -30.59
C VAL A 118 -19.40 -15.59 -30.52
N LEU A 119 -20.08 -15.12 -29.48
CA LEU A 119 -21.52 -15.30 -29.34
C LEU A 119 -22.28 -14.69 -30.53
N THR A 120 -21.93 -13.47 -30.92
CA THR A 120 -22.58 -12.77 -32.04
C THR A 120 -22.36 -13.48 -33.37
N VAL A 121 -21.15 -13.98 -33.65
CA VAL A 121 -20.88 -14.76 -34.86
C VAL A 121 -21.74 -16.02 -34.90
N ILE A 122 -21.85 -16.75 -33.78
CA ILE A 122 -22.73 -17.92 -33.68
C ILE A 122 -24.19 -17.49 -33.93
N THR A 123 -24.69 -16.48 -33.22
CA THR A 123 -26.08 -16.01 -33.35
C THR A 123 -26.43 -15.57 -34.77
N THR A 124 -25.55 -14.83 -35.44
CA THR A 124 -25.79 -14.34 -36.81
C THR A 124 -25.87 -15.45 -37.85
N VAL A 125 -25.23 -16.60 -37.60
CA VAL A 125 -25.36 -17.80 -38.45
C VAL A 125 -26.64 -18.57 -38.13
N PHE A 126 -26.91 -18.83 -36.85
CA PHE A 126 -28.00 -19.72 -36.42
C PHE A 126 -29.38 -19.08 -36.47
N VAL A 127 -29.52 -17.77 -36.24
CA VAL A 127 -30.84 -17.12 -36.21
C VAL A 127 -31.56 -17.19 -37.56
N PRO A 128 -30.95 -16.82 -38.70
CA PRO A 128 -31.62 -16.92 -39.99
C PRO A 128 -31.79 -18.39 -40.44
N LEU A 129 -30.86 -19.27 -40.06
CA LEU A 129 -30.98 -20.70 -40.33
C LEU A 129 -32.17 -21.33 -39.59
N HIS A 130 -32.34 -21.00 -38.30
CA HIS A 130 -33.51 -21.43 -37.51
C HIS A 130 -34.80 -20.87 -38.07
N PHE A 131 -34.80 -19.62 -38.55
CA PHE A 131 -35.95 -19.04 -39.23
C PHE A 131 -36.33 -19.85 -40.47
N LEU A 132 -35.36 -20.20 -41.32
CA LEU A 132 -35.60 -21.00 -42.53
C LEU A 132 -36.18 -22.39 -42.21
N VAL A 133 -35.59 -23.08 -41.22
CA VAL A 133 -36.14 -24.35 -40.71
C VAL A 133 -37.55 -24.18 -40.15
N GLY A 134 -37.81 -23.05 -39.48
CA GLY A 134 -39.13 -22.71 -38.96
C GLY A 134 -40.17 -22.52 -40.06
N VAL A 135 -39.80 -21.87 -41.17
CA VAL A 135 -40.66 -21.67 -42.35
C VAL A 135 -40.99 -23.00 -43.05
N GLU A 136 -39.99 -23.87 -43.24
CA GLU A 136 -40.21 -25.21 -43.78
C GLU A 136 -41.03 -26.13 -42.86
N GLY A 137 -40.93 -25.91 -41.55
CA GLY A 137 -41.70 -26.64 -40.54
C GLY A 137 -43.18 -26.24 -40.45
N MET A 138 -43.64 -25.28 -41.26
CA MET A 138 -45.03 -24.81 -41.24
C MET A 138 -45.94 -25.75 -42.05
N ASN A 139 -47.03 -26.23 -41.43
CA ASN A 139 -48.03 -27.12 -42.07
C ASN A 139 -49.00 -26.37 -43.00
N PHE A 140 -48.50 -25.74 -44.08
CA PHE A 140 -49.36 -25.06 -45.05
C PHE A 140 -49.88 -26.00 -46.14
N LYS A 141 -51.16 -25.85 -46.51
CA LYS A 141 -51.85 -26.67 -47.52
C LYS A 141 -51.43 -26.37 -48.98
N TYR A 142 -50.88 -25.18 -49.22
CA TYR A 142 -50.32 -24.74 -50.51
C TYR A 142 -48.90 -24.23 -50.28
N GLN A 143 -47.93 -25.15 -50.11
CA GLN A 143 -46.52 -24.81 -50.24
C GLN A 143 -46.15 -24.85 -51.73
N PRO A 144 -45.72 -23.73 -52.33
CA PRO A 144 -45.37 -23.68 -53.76
C PRO A 144 -44.21 -24.61 -54.13
N GLU A 145 -43.29 -24.89 -53.20
CA GLU A 145 -42.12 -25.76 -53.44
C GLU A 145 -42.44 -27.27 -53.35
N SER A 146 -43.51 -27.67 -52.66
CA SER A 146 -43.84 -29.09 -52.44
C SER A 146 -44.39 -29.81 -53.69
N HIS A 147 -44.98 -29.06 -54.64
CA HIS A 147 -45.49 -29.64 -55.89
C HIS A 147 -44.38 -29.93 -56.92
N TRP A 148 -43.14 -29.48 -56.69
CA TRP A 148 -42.00 -29.74 -57.56
C TRP A 148 -41.21 -30.96 -57.05
N HIS A 149 -40.96 -31.94 -57.90
CA HIS A 149 -40.11 -33.11 -57.58
C HIS A 149 -38.72 -32.78 -57.01
N TYR A 150 -38.20 -31.57 -57.24
CA TYR A 150 -36.88 -31.15 -56.76
C TYR A 150 -36.93 -30.16 -55.58
N GLY A 151 -38.09 -29.84 -55.02
CA GLY A 151 -38.21 -28.82 -53.95
C GLY A 151 -37.36 -29.14 -52.70
N TYR A 152 -37.31 -30.41 -52.30
CA TYR A 152 -36.44 -30.84 -51.19
C TYR A 152 -34.95 -30.70 -51.52
N LEU A 153 -34.56 -30.96 -52.77
CA LEU A 153 -33.18 -30.77 -53.23
C LEU A 153 -32.81 -29.29 -53.29
N ASP A 154 -33.73 -28.43 -53.73
CA ASP A 154 -33.54 -26.97 -53.81
C ASP A 154 -33.35 -26.36 -52.41
N PHE A 155 -34.15 -26.80 -51.43
CA PHE A 155 -33.97 -26.43 -50.02
C PHE A 155 -32.54 -26.74 -49.50
N TRP A 156 -32.05 -27.96 -49.74
CA TRP A 156 -30.68 -28.33 -49.33
C TRP A 156 -29.61 -27.53 -50.05
N VAL A 157 -29.83 -27.18 -51.33
CA VAL A 157 -28.93 -26.31 -52.10
C VAL A 157 -28.90 -24.90 -51.47
N VAL A 158 -30.05 -24.31 -51.16
CA VAL A 158 -30.15 -23.00 -50.50
C VAL A 158 -29.47 -22.99 -49.14
N VAL A 159 -29.72 -24.01 -48.31
CA VAL A 159 -29.07 -24.16 -46.99
C VAL A 159 -27.56 -24.30 -47.13
N THR A 160 -27.09 -25.11 -48.08
CA THR A 160 -25.66 -25.33 -48.30
C THR A 160 -24.97 -24.06 -48.80
N ILE A 161 -25.60 -23.33 -49.73
CA ILE A 161 -25.10 -22.03 -50.20
C ILE A 161 -25.07 -21.01 -49.06
N TYR A 162 -26.13 -20.94 -48.24
CA TYR A 162 -26.17 -20.02 -47.10
C TYR A 162 -25.07 -20.32 -46.09
N VAL A 163 -24.89 -21.59 -45.69
CA VAL A 163 -23.86 -22.00 -44.74
C VAL A 163 -22.46 -21.71 -45.29
N THR A 164 -22.21 -21.99 -46.57
CA THR A 164 -20.90 -21.71 -47.19
C THR A 164 -20.62 -20.22 -47.27
N VAL A 165 -21.59 -19.38 -47.63
CA VAL A 165 -21.45 -17.92 -47.64
C VAL A 165 -21.21 -17.39 -46.23
N CYS A 166 -21.99 -17.81 -45.24
CA CYS A 166 -21.80 -17.43 -43.84
C CYS A 166 -20.44 -17.88 -43.29
N PHE A 167 -19.97 -19.07 -43.66
CA PHE A 167 -18.65 -19.56 -43.27
C PHE A 167 -17.53 -18.72 -43.89
N LEU A 168 -17.62 -18.41 -45.20
CA LEU A 168 -16.66 -17.54 -45.87
C LEU A 168 -16.65 -16.13 -45.28
N LEU A 169 -17.82 -15.55 -45.01
CA LEU A 169 -17.94 -14.25 -44.34
C LEU A 169 -17.33 -14.29 -42.94
N SER A 170 -17.62 -15.32 -42.15
CA SER A 170 -17.02 -15.50 -40.82
C SER A 170 -15.50 -15.62 -40.90
N VAL A 171 -14.95 -16.31 -41.90
CA VAL A 171 -13.51 -16.41 -42.13
C VAL A 171 -12.92 -15.07 -42.55
N ILE A 172 -13.59 -14.33 -43.44
CA ILE A 172 -13.15 -13.00 -43.87
C ILE A 172 -13.13 -12.04 -42.68
N VAL A 173 -14.19 -12.01 -41.88
CA VAL A 173 -14.26 -11.15 -40.69
C VAL A 173 -13.21 -11.57 -39.67
N TYR A 174 -13.01 -12.87 -39.44
CA TYR A 174 -11.95 -13.37 -38.56
C TYR A 174 -10.54 -13.00 -39.04
N ARG A 175 -10.31 -12.92 -40.35
CA ARG A 175 -9.02 -12.48 -40.91
C ARG A 175 -8.86 -10.97 -40.97
N ARG A 176 -9.94 -10.21 -40.90
CA ARG A 176 -9.94 -8.74 -40.97
C ARG A 176 -9.90 -8.09 -39.60
N ILE A 177 -10.51 -8.74 -38.63
CA ILE A 177 -10.45 -8.37 -37.23
C ILE A 177 -9.35 -9.25 -36.64
N ASP A 178 -8.14 -8.71 -36.50
CA ASP A 178 -7.06 -9.33 -35.73
C ASP A 178 -7.52 -9.46 -34.27
N ILE A 179 -8.39 -10.45 -34.01
CA ILE A 179 -8.72 -10.89 -32.68
C ILE A 179 -7.49 -11.64 -32.24
N ASP A 180 -6.60 -10.93 -31.53
CA ASP A 180 -5.48 -11.58 -30.85
C ASP A 180 -6.03 -12.85 -30.20
N PRO A 181 -5.50 -14.04 -30.53
CA PRO A 181 -5.98 -15.26 -29.89
C PRO A 181 -5.96 -15.02 -28.40
N LEU A 182 -7.06 -15.39 -27.71
CA LEU A 182 -7.12 -15.37 -26.25
C LEU A 182 -5.75 -15.84 -25.75
N PRO A 183 -5.05 -15.11 -24.85
CA PRO A 183 -3.88 -15.68 -24.22
C PRO A 183 -4.37 -17.00 -23.62
N SER A 184 -4.05 -18.11 -24.29
CA SER A 184 -4.32 -19.44 -23.79
C SER A 184 -3.63 -19.46 -22.43
N LYS A 185 -4.24 -20.11 -21.46
CA LYS A 185 -3.66 -20.26 -20.12
C LYS A 185 -2.21 -20.77 -20.25
N SER A 186 -1.26 -19.85 -20.29
CA SER A 186 0.16 -20.09 -20.49
C SER A 186 0.85 -18.84 -20.00
N LYS A 187 1.70 -19.05 -19.00
CA LYS A 187 2.30 -18.08 -18.08
C LYS A 187 1.23 -17.59 -17.09
N LYS A 188 1.14 -18.10 -15.86
CA LYS A 188 2.26 -18.19 -14.91
C LYS A 188 3.36 -17.16 -15.23
N ALA A 189 2.96 -15.95 -15.63
CA ALA A 189 3.70 -14.75 -15.33
C ALA A 189 3.17 -14.40 -13.93
N GLU A 190 3.72 -15.00 -12.88
CA GLU A 190 4.91 -14.41 -12.32
C GLU A 190 4.69 -12.89 -12.13
N SER A 191 3.63 -12.54 -11.39
CA SER A 191 3.90 -11.68 -10.25
C SER A 191 4.82 -12.49 -9.33
N LYS A 192 6.11 -12.53 -9.66
CA LYS A 192 7.15 -12.70 -8.66
C LYS A 192 6.69 -11.77 -7.53
N PRO A 193 6.41 -12.25 -6.31
CA PRO A 193 6.26 -11.33 -5.23
C PRO A 193 7.55 -10.52 -5.29
N THR A 194 7.43 -9.22 -5.56
CA THR A 194 8.53 -8.29 -5.38
C THR A 194 9.17 -8.74 -4.07
N PRO A 195 10.48 -9.07 -4.02
CA PRO A 195 11.05 -9.61 -2.80
C PRO A 195 10.59 -8.66 -1.72
N SER A 196 9.84 -9.21 -0.74
CA SER A 196 9.55 -8.47 0.48
C SER A 196 10.88 -7.83 0.83
N PRO A 197 10.95 -6.49 1.03
CA PRO A 197 12.21 -5.91 1.47
C PRO A 197 12.61 -6.75 2.66
N ALA A 198 13.83 -7.29 2.58
CA ALA A 198 14.38 -8.20 3.55
C ALA A 198 13.93 -7.73 4.94
N ARG A 199 13.39 -8.65 5.74
CA ARG A 199 13.26 -8.43 7.18
C ARG A 199 14.56 -7.77 7.61
N ASN A 200 14.47 -6.53 8.09
CA ASN A 200 15.61 -5.79 8.58
C ASN A 200 16.38 -6.72 9.53
N PRO A 201 17.70 -6.92 9.36
CA PRO A 201 18.51 -7.68 10.32
C PRO A 201 18.44 -7.08 11.74
N LEU A 202 17.93 -5.85 11.89
CA LEU A 202 17.76 -5.17 13.16
C LEU A 202 16.50 -5.56 13.95
N GLN A 203 15.62 -6.43 13.42
CA GLN A 203 14.51 -6.99 14.21
C GLN A 203 14.88 -8.27 14.96
N GLN A 204 16.17 -8.62 14.97
CA GLN A 204 16.73 -9.81 15.63
C GLN A 204 17.70 -9.47 16.78
N VAL A 205 17.72 -8.20 17.23
CA VAL A 205 18.49 -7.77 18.41
C VAL A 205 17.56 -7.05 19.39
N MET A 206 16.64 -7.80 20.00
CA MET A 206 16.20 -7.55 21.36
C MET A 206 15.93 -8.91 22.01
N PRO A 207 16.70 -9.35 23.01
CA PRO A 207 16.23 -10.39 23.88
C PRO A 207 15.03 -9.83 24.64
N GLU A 208 13.97 -10.63 24.77
CA GLU A 208 12.89 -10.34 25.70
C GLU A 208 13.46 -10.05 27.09
N LEU A 209 13.35 -8.79 27.50
CA LEU A 209 13.57 -8.39 28.88
C LEU A 209 12.26 -8.63 29.63
N HIS A 210 12.07 -9.87 30.08
CA HIS A 210 11.06 -10.20 31.07
C HIS A 210 11.43 -9.55 32.41
N HIS A 211 10.47 -8.79 32.95
CA HIS A 211 10.31 -8.30 34.33
C HIS A 211 11.12 -7.06 34.79
N PRO A 212 10.43 -6.12 35.48
CA PRO A 212 10.03 -6.34 36.87
C PRO A 212 8.55 -6.01 37.14
N LEU A 213 7.76 -6.99 37.58
CA LEU A 213 6.56 -6.68 38.36
C LEU A 213 6.99 -6.67 39.82
N ILE A 214 7.15 -5.45 40.31
CA ILE A 214 7.33 -5.10 41.72
C ILE A 214 6.19 -5.74 42.52
N GLY A 215 6.58 -6.49 43.55
CA GLY A 215 5.66 -7.04 44.53
C GLY A 215 4.86 -5.95 45.22
N ARG A 216 3.54 -6.09 45.21
CA ARG A 216 2.67 -5.58 46.25
C ARG A 216 1.92 -6.76 46.83
N GLY A 217 2.19 -7.01 48.10
CA GLY A 217 1.62 -8.12 48.85
C GLY A 217 0.10 -8.09 48.79
N ALA A 218 -0.47 -9.22 48.37
CA ALA A 218 -1.84 -9.56 48.71
C ALA A 218 -1.87 -9.81 50.23
N VAL A 219 -2.31 -8.80 50.97
CA VAL A 219 -2.75 -8.94 52.35
C VAL A 219 -4.05 -9.73 52.28
N SER A 220 -4.01 -10.92 52.87
CA SER A 220 -5.16 -11.77 53.18
C SER A 220 -6.15 -11.00 54.05
N VAL A 221 -7.35 -10.75 53.52
CA VAL A 221 -8.50 -10.31 54.32
C VAL A 221 -9.23 -11.58 54.77
N PRO A 222 -9.49 -11.80 56.07
CA PRO A 222 -10.27 -12.92 56.52
C PRO A 222 -11.77 -12.69 56.25
N ASP A 223 -12.44 -13.76 55.89
CA ASP A 223 -13.91 -13.86 55.86
C ASP A 223 -14.49 -13.36 57.19
N LEU A 224 -15.40 -12.38 57.10
CA LEU A 224 -16.31 -12.06 58.18
C LEU A 224 -17.75 -12.08 57.63
N ASN A 225 -18.49 -13.07 58.13
CA ASN A 225 -19.94 -13.20 58.04
C ASN A 225 -20.67 -11.89 58.41
N LEU A 226 -21.59 -11.44 57.56
CA LEU A 226 -23.02 -11.24 57.84
C LEU A 226 -23.78 -10.87 56.56
#